data_AF-A0A1Q3E579-F1
#
_entry.id   AF-A0A1Q3E579-F1
#
_cell.length_a   1.000
_cell.length_b   1.000
_cell.length_c   1.000
_cell.angle_alpha   90.00
_cell.angle_beta   90.00
_cell.angle_gamma   90.00
#
_symmetry.space_group_name_H-M   'P 1'
#
loop_
_entity.id
_entity.type
_entity.pdbx_description
1 polymer ?
#
loop_
_entity_poly.entity_id
_entity_poly.type
_entity_poly.pdbx_seq_one_letter_code
_entity_poly.pdbx_strand_id
1 'polypeptide(L)'
;MLDSHIQWYHPGIEILWLKEKEHEWRLILSFPVPSTSHTGRPIAPFFPYASAREAVRVDTTVQEVQEVPGNQSITSLSLENELDSDDDAAVNVRMSPATPVPNTPTPAMSPPILDLSSPSLASITFSPFRGRSVTFAEEAPPSTLDSRYPPPPPANDPLGPAAQRPYLPATSDDGKIVIQYSCRSGGPYLYDLLGLLPLDEFGVLSWLVLDREAEIFENEDISDEWKVMHALWGRWIMMNRRRFIQDYLVGTIDFVDQHWMMIHKAAGWSALRYWLMMLMANRYLQASGVAQVLKHYEEKTGMKYWYKNHL
;
A
#
# COMPACT_ATOMS: atom_id res chain seq x y z
N MET A 1 -24.82 -14.98 14.86
CA MET A 1 -23.51 -14.45 15.31
C MET A 1 -23.49 -12.93 15.24
N LEU A 2 -23.88 -12.33 14.11
CA LEU A 2 -23.93 -10.87 13.93
C LEU A 2 -24.83 -10.17 14.97
N ASP A 3 -26.03 -10.72 15.26
CA ASP A 3 -26.94 -10.15 16.28
C ASP A 3 -26.29 -10.05 17.65
N SER A 4 -25.61 -11.11 18.09
CA SER A 4 -24.92 -11.14 19.38
C SER A 4 -23.79 -10.11 19.44
N HIS A 5 -23.05 -9.94 18.34
CA HIS A 5 -22.00 -8.93 18.25
C HIS A 5 -22.58 -7.51 18.37
N ILE A 6 -23.60 -7.17 17.58
CA ILE A 6 -24.18 -5.82 17.60
C ILE A 6 -24.82 -5.52 18.97
N GLN A 7 -25.51 -6.49 19.57
CA GLN A 7 -26.09 -6.33 20.91
C GLN A 7 -25.04 -6.12 22.00
N TRP A 8 -23.88 -6.76 21.91
CA TRP A 8 -22.82 -6.61 22.92
C TRP A 8 -22.04 -5.31 22.79
N TYR A 9 -21.73 -4.88 21.57
CA TYR A 9 -20.84 -3.73 21.35
C TYR A 9 -21.58 -2.40 21.13
N HIS A 10 -22.87 -2.44 20.80
CA HIS A 10 -23.65 -1.24 20.50
C HIS A 10 -25.00 -1.22 21.24
N PRO A 11 -24.99 -1.09 22.58
CA PRO A 11 -26.22 -1.03 23.37
C PRO A 11 -27.03 0.21 22.97
N GLY A 12 -28.15 -0.02 22.30
CA GLY A 12 -29.05 1.04 21.83
C GLY A 12 -29.38 0.95 20.34
N ILE A 13 -28.61 0.21 19.53
CA ILE A 13 -29.00 -0.07 18.14
C ILE A 13 -30.04 -1.19 18.13
N GLU A 14 -31.23 -0.90 17.58
CA GLU A 14 -32.23 -1.93 17.34
C GLU A 14 -31.98 -2.62 16.00
N ILE A 15 -32.11 -3.94 15.98
CA ILE A 15 -31.83 -4.78 14.82
C ILE A 15 -33.12 -5.46 14.40
N LEU A 16 -33.45 -5.36 13.11
CA LEU A 16 -34.64 -6.01 12.55
C LEU A 16 -34.29 -6.74 11.25
N TRP A 17 -34.50 -8.05 11.24
CA TRP A 17 -34.34 -8.88 10.05
C TRP A 17 -35.68 -9.01 9.34
N LEU A 18 -35.73 -8.58 8.08
CA LEU A 18 -36.89 -8.77 7.20
C LEU A 18 -36.54 -9.79 6.14
N LYS A 19 -37.34 -10.85 6.03
CA LYS A 19 -37.25 -11.80 4.92
C LYS A 19 -38.05 -11.26 3.74
N GLU A 20 -37.40 -10.90 2.64
CA GLU A 20 -38.08 -10.38 1.44
C GLU A 20 -38.51 -11.51 0.49
N LYS A 21 -37.65 -12.52 0.32
CA LYS A 21 -37.91 -13.71 -0.51
C LYS A 21 -37.33 -14.95 0.15
N GLU A 22 -37.53 -16.12 -0.45
CA GLU A 22 -37.14 -17.41 0.12
C GLU A 22 -35.65 -17.48 0.52
N HIS A 23 -34.79 -16.75 -0.19
CA HIS A 23 -33.35 -16.65 0.04
C HIS A 23 -32.81 -15.22 0.20
N GLU A 24 -33.69 -14.22 0.40
CA GLU A 24 -33.29 -12.82 0.48
C GLU A 24 -33.67 -12.23 1.84
N TRP A 25 -32.67 -11.77 2.59
CA TRP A 25 -32.83 -11.16 3.91
C TRP A 25 -32.31 -9.72 3.87
N ARG A 26 -33.10 -8.81 4.44
CA ARG A 26 -32.73 -7.41 4.64
C ARG A 26 -32.53 -7.15 6.12
N LEU A 27 -31.35 -6.62 6.46
CA LEU A 27 -31.03 -6.15 7.80
C LEU A 27 -31.35 -4.66 7.91
N ILE A 28 -32.20 -4.29 8.87
CA ILE A 28 -32.51 -2.89 9.20
C ILE A 28 -31.90 -2.59 10.57
N LEU A 29 -31.10 -1.51 10.64
CA LEU A 29 -30.49 -1.01 11.87
C LEU A 29 -31.12 0.34 12.20
N SER A 30 -31.71 0.45 13.40
CA SER A 30 -32.30 1.69 13.90
C SER A 30 -31.42 2.28 14.99
N PHE A 31 -30.99 3.52 14.80
CA PHE A 31 -30.15 4.23 15.75
C PHE A 31 -31.02 5.11 16.66
N PRO A 32 -30.79 5.12 17.98
CA PRO A 32 -31.55 5.94 18.89
C PRO A 32 -31.18 7.40 18.61
N VAL A 33 -32.18 8.20 18.24
CA VAL A 33 -31.98 9.64 18.10
C VAL A 33 -31.68 10.19 19.50
N PRO A 34 -30.53 10.84 19.73
CA PRO A 34 -30.22 11.39 21.03
C PRO A 34 -31.31 12.40 21.38
N SER A 35 -32.10 12.10 22.41
CA SER A 35 -33.11 13.00 22.93
C SER A 35 -32.37 14.21 23.49
N THR A 36 -32.43 15.34 22.81
CA THR A 36 -31.87 16.61 23.24
C THR A 36 -32.74 17.20 24.36
N SER A 37 -32.90 16.48 25.46
CA SER A 37 -33.52 16.96 26.69
C SER A 37 -32.48 17.66 27.57
N HIS A 38 -31.75 18.61 27.00
CA HIS A 38 -31.03 19.60 27.78
C HIS A 38 -31.33 21.00 27.27
N THR A 39 -32.13 21.72 28.06
CA THR A 39 -32.29 23.17 28.08
C THR A 39 -30.99 23.88 28.50
N GLY A 40 -29.89 23.55 27.82
CA GLY A 40 -28.59 24.19 27.94
C GLY A 40 -28.23 24.79 26.59
N ARG A 41 -27.84 26.07 26.59
CA ARG A 41 -27.50 26.89 25.42
C ARG A 41 -26.81 26.10 24.29
N PRO A 42 -27.18 26.34 23.02
CA PRO A 42 -26.55 25.68 21.89
C PRO A 42 -25.07 26.08 21.81
N ILE A 43 -24.18 25.16 22.18
CA ILE A 43 -22.80 25.18 21.69
C ILE A 43 -22.90 24.60 20.29
N ALA A 44 -22.87 25.47 19.28
CA ALA A 44 -22.80 25.04 17.90
C ALA A 44 -21.53 24.17 17.75
N PRO A 45 -21.62 22.89 17.37
CA PRO A 45 -20.45 22.15 16.99
C PRO A 45 -19.93 22.78 15.69
N PHE A 46 -18.76 23.42 15.79
CA PHE A 46 -18.05 24.00 14.66
C PHE A 46 -17.54 22.84 13.79
N PHE A 47 -18.38 22.37 12.86
CA PHE A 47 -17.96 21.49 11.77
C PHE A 47 -17.59 22.37 10.58
N PRO A 48 -16.30 22.56 10.27
CA PRO A 48 -15.88 23.49 9.22
C PRO A 48 -15.94 22.83 7.84
N TYR A 49 -17.03 22.15 7.47
CA TYR A 49 -17.26 21.70 6.09
C TYR A 49 -18.76 21.43 5.86
N ALA A 50 -19.56 22.50 5.77
CA ALA A 50 -20.85 22.44 5.11
C ALA A 50 -20.86 23.50 4.00
N SER A 51 -20.37 23.10 2.82
CA SER A 51 -20.47 23.91 1.62
C SER A 51 -21.91 23.88 1.11
N ALA A 52 -22.51 25.06 1.05
CA ALA A 52 -23.84 25.28 0.54
C ALA A 52 -23.97 24.77 -0.90
N ARG A 53 -25.00 23.97 -1.17
CA ARG A 53 -25.55 23.81 -2.51
C ARG A 53 -27.00 24.29 -2.50
N GLU A 54 -27.23 25.30 -3.34
CA GLU A 54 -28.51 25.86 -3.72
C GLU A 54 -29.52 24.76 -4.12
N ALA A 55 -30.68 24.81 -3.49
CA ALA A 55 -31.84 24.03 -3.89
C ALA A 55 -32.51 24.69 -5.10
N VAL A 56 -32.53 23.99 -6.23
CA VAL A 56 -33.41 24.28 -7.37
C VAL A 56 -34.83 23.88 -6.97
N ARG A 57 -35.76 24.86 -6.95
CA ARG A 57 -37.20 24.63 -6.77
C ARG A 57 -37.78 24.01 -8.04
N VAL A 58 -38.45 22.87 -7.89
CA VAL A 58 -39.42 22.36 -8.87
C VAL A 58 -40.77 22.36 -8.17
N ASP A 59 -41.71 23.15 -8.70
CA ASP A 59 -43.12 23.14 -8.31
C ASP A 59 -43.77 21.85 -8.83
N THR A 60 -44.21 20.99 -7.92
CA THR A 60 -45.13 19.89 -8.23
C THR A 60 -46.36 20.03 -7.34
N THR A 61 -47.48 20.24 -8.01
CA THR A 61 -48.84 20.40 -7.48
C THR A 61 -49.27 19.18 -6.68
N VAL A 62 -49.74 19.41 -5.46
CA VAL A 62 -50.23 18.41 -4.51
C VAL A 62 -51.64 17.95 -4.88
N GLN A 63 -51.85 16.65 -4.99
CA GLN A 63 -53.16 16.01 -4.83
C GLN A 63 -53.17 15.28 -3.47
N GLU A 64 -54.20 15.60 -2.70
CA GLU A 64 -54.44 15.31 -1.29
C GLU A 64 -54.78 13.84 -1.04
N VAL A 65 -53.95 13.13 -0.26
CA VAL A 65 -54.33 11.87 0.42
C VAL A 65 -53.66 11.80 1.80
N GLN A 66 -54.49 11.99 2.82
CA GLN A 66 -54.55 11.38 4.16
C GLN A 66 -53.24 11.09 4.95
N GLU A 67 -53.14 11.77 6.09
CA GLU A 67 -52.05 11.82 7.06
C GLU A 67 -51.75 10.49 7.79
N VAL A 68 -50.46 10.12 7.87
CA VAL A 68 -49.87 9.24 8.90
C VAL A 68 -48.50 9.85 9.30
N PRO A 69 -48.16 9.99 10.60
CA PRO A 69 -46.95 10.70 11.00
C PRO A 69 -45.75 9.75 11.15
N GLY A 70 -44.58 10.16 10.63
CA GLY A 70 -43.28 9.61 11.07
C GLY A 70 -42.19 9.57 10.00
N ASN A 71 -41.45 10.68 9.84
CA ASN A 71 -40.26 10.76 9.01
C ASN A 71 -39.11 9.91 9.59
N GLN A 72 -38.66 8.90 8.85
CA GLN A 72 -37.40 8.18 9.08
C GLN A 72 -36.52 8.33 7.83
N SER A 73 -35.30 8.82 8.01
CA SER A 73 -34.27 8.80 6.96
C SER A 73 -33.75 7.37 6.81
N ILE A 74 -34.08 6.74 5.68
CA ILE A 74 -33.61 5.42 5.30
C ILE A 74 -32.32 5.60 4.49
N THR A 75 -31.21 5.06 4.98
CA THR A 75 -30.00 4.88 4.18
C THR A 75 -29.89 3.40 3.85
N SER A 76 -30.30 3.01 2.64
CA SER A 76 -30.17 1.63 2.15
C SER A 76 -28.79 1.44 1.51
N LEU A 77 -28.02 0.47 1.99
CA LEU A 77 -26.84 -0.05 1.31
C LEU A 77 -27.19 -1.44 0.79
N SER A 78 -27.49 -1.54 -0.51
CA SER A 78 -27.67 -2.83 -1.18
C SER A 78 -26.29 -3.35 -1.61
N LEU A 79 -25.94 -4.55 -1.14
CA LEU A 79 -24.77 -5.29 -1.59
C LEU A 79 -25.27 -6.35 -2.59
N GLU A 80 -25.17 -6.06 -3.88
CA GLU A 80 -25.49 -7.03 -4.92
C GLU A 80 -24.31 -8.00 -5.07
N ASN A 81 -24.57 -9.28 -4.81
CA ASN A 81 -23.60 -10.36 -4.91
C ASN A 81 -23.93 -11.13 -6.19
N GLU A 82 -23.27 -10.81 -7.30
CA GLU A 82 -23.35 -11.59 -8.54
C GLU A 82 -22.49 -12.86 -8.39
N LEU A 83 -23.15 -13.98 -8.11
CA LEU A 83 -22.60 -15.32 -8.32
C LEU A 83 -23.41 -15.96 -9.44
N ASP A 84 -22.90 -15.79 -10.66
CA ASP A 84 -23.43 -16.42 -11.86
C ASP A 84 -23.18 -17.93 -11.78
N SER A 85 -24.26 -18.70 -11.83
CA SER A 85 -24.25 -20.15 -11.96
C SER A 85 -24.71 -20.48 -13.37
N ASP A 86 -23.79 -20.98 -14.19
CA ASP A 86 -24.09 -21.52 -15.52
C ASP A 86 -24.82 -22.86 -15.37
N ASP A 87 -26.14 -22.84 -15.60
CA ASP A 87 -26.94 -24.02 -15.93
C ASP A 87 -27.50 -23.87 -17.35
N ASP A 88 -27.23 -24.90 -18.15
CA ASP A 88 -27.65 -25.08 -19.54
C ASP A 88 -29.18 -25.00 -19.72
N ALA A 89 -29.66 -24.06 -20.55
CA ALA A 89 -30.83 -24.28 -21.41
C ALA A 89 -31.10 -23.16 -22.44
N ALA A 90 -31.22 -23.59 -23.70
CA ALA A 90 -32.09 -23.04 -24.74
C ALA A 90 -31.78 -21.62 -25.28
N VAL A 91 -30.93 -21.62 -26.30
CA VAL A 91 -30.77 -20.62 -27.35
C VAL A 91 -32.12 -20.18 -27.93
N ASN A 92 -32.46 -18.90 -27.76
CA ASN A 92 -33.41 -18.19 -28.61
C ASN A 92 -32.71 -16.97 -29.25
N VAL A 93 -32.33 -17.14 -30.51
CA VAL A 93 -31.74 -16.12 -31.37
C VAL A 93 -32.79 -15.05 -31.65
N ARG A 94 -32.59 -13.84 -31.10
CA ARG A 94 -33.33 -12.64 -31.50
C ARG A 94 -32.35 -11.64 -32.11
N MET A 95 -32.33 -11.60 -33.44
CA MET A 95 -31.58 -10.61 -34.20
C MET A 95 -32.09 -9.19 -33.90
N SER A 96 -31.16 -8.29 -33.59
CA SER A 96 -31.37 -6.84 -33.60
C SER A 96 -30.48 -6.20 -34.68
N PRO A 97 -30.90 -5.03 -35.21
CA PRO A 97 -30.53 -4.58 -36.54
C PRO A 97 -29.17 -3.86 -36.59
N ALA A 98 -28.52 -4.00 -37.73
CA ALA A 98 -27.23 -3.39 -38.04
C ALA A 98 -27.32 -1.86 -38.15
N THR A 99 -26.48 -1.17 -37.39
CA THR A 99 -26.17 0.26 -37.54
C THR A 99 -25.04 0.43 -38.56
N PRO A 100 -25.14 1.36 -39.53
CA PRO A 100 -24.08 1.59 -40.52
C PRO A 100 -22.92 2.39 -39.91
N VAL A 101 -21.70 1.86 -40.07
CA VAL A 101 -20.44 2.52 -39.70
C VAL A 101 -19.95 3.41 -40.86
N PRO A 102 -19.56 4.67 -40.63
CA PRO A 102 -18.97 5.52 -41.67
C PRO A 102 -17.50 5.18 -41.90
N ASN A 103 -17.16 4.95 -43.17
CA ASN A 103 -15.81 4.71 -43.66
C ASN A 103 -14.92 5.95 -43.46
N THR A 104 -13.81 5.78 -42.74
CA THR A 104 -12.73 6.78 -42.67
C THR A 104 -11.53 6.25 -43.48
N PRO A 105 -10.98 7.02 -44.44
CA PRO A 105 -9.88 6.57 -45.28
C PRO A 105 -8.54 6.57 -44.54
N THR A 106 -7.88 5.41 -44.56
CA THR A 106 -6.53 5.16 -44.05
C THR A 106 -5.47 5.75 -44.98
N PRO A 107 -4.54 6.62 -44.53
CA PRO A 107 -3.36 6.95 -45.30
C PRO A 107 -2.29 5.86 -45.13
N ALA A 108 -1.85 5.32 -46.27
CA ALA A 108 -0.73 4.40 -46.37
C ALA A 108 0.59 5.13 -46.09
N MET A 109 1.30 4.73 -45.04
CA MET A 109 2.70 5.09 -44.82
C MET A 109 3.58 3.84 -44.99
N SER A 110 4.45 3.91 -45.99
CA SER A 110 5.50 2.95 -46.28
C SER A 110 6.52 2.88 -45.12
N PRO A 111 7.12 1.70 -44.84
CA PRO A 111 8.15 1.59 -43.82
C PRO A 111 9.49 2.18 -44.30
N PRO A 112 10.25 2.87 -43.42
CA PRO A 112 11.62 3.25 -43.70
C PRO A 112 12.55 2.03 -43.58
N ILE A 113 13.34 1.81 -44.62
CA ILE A 113 14.44 0.86 -44.66
C ILE A 113 15.54 1.38 -43.73
N LEU A 114 15.86 0.63 -42.67
CA LEU A 114 17.03 0.89 -41.82
C LEU A 114 18.23 0.14 -42.40
N ASP A 115 19.16 0.93 -42.93
CA ASP A 115 20.45 0.50 -43.45
C ASP A 115 21.42 0.24 -42.28
N LEU A 116 21.68 -1.04 -41.98
CA LEU A 116 22.71 -1.44 -41.00
C LEU A 116 24.08 -1.38 -41.66
N SER A 117 24.70 -0.21 -41.61
CA SER A 117 26.13 -0.05 -41.89
C SER A 117 26.96 -0.46 -40.67
N SER A 118 27.66 -1.58 -40.82
CA SER A 118 28.64 -2.13 -39.88
C SER A 118 29.79 -1.16 -39.57
N PRO A 119 30.13 -0.89 -38.30
CA PRO A 119 31.41 -0.26 -37.98
C PRO A 119 32.55 -1.28 -38.04
N SER A 120 33.55 -0.93 -38.86
CA SER A 120 34.85 -1.57 -39.02
C SER A 120 35.60 -1.73 -37.69
N LEU A 121 36.11 -2.93 -37.44
CA LEU A 121 37.04 -3.24 -36.35
C LEU A 121 38.42 -2.62 -36.68
N ALA A 122 38.72 -1.48 -36.05
CA ALA A 122 40.06 -0.93 -36.05
C ALA A 122 40.92 -1.64 -34.98
N SER A 123 42.04 -2.21 -35.44
CA SER A 123 43.11 -2.80 -34.63
C SER A 123 43.59 -1.85 -33.53
N ILE A 124 43.51 -2.31 -32.28
CA ILE A 124 44.17 -1.66 -31.14
C ILE A 124 45.57 -2.23 -31.02
N THR A 125 46.56 -1.41 -31.37
CA THR A 125 47.99 -1.67 -31.14
C THR A 125 48.30 -1.47 -29.66
N PHE A 126 48.74 -2.53 -28.98
CA PHE A 126 49.26 -2.46 -27.61
C PHE A 126 50.61 -1.73 -27.58
N SER A 127 50.65 -0.57 -26.92
CA SER A 127 51.90 0.07 -26.48
C SER A 127 52.20 -0.30 -25.03
N PRO A 128 53.45 -0.64 -24.66
CA PRO A 128 53.80 -0.99 -23.29
C PRO A 128 53.83 0.28 -22.44
N PHE A 129 52.84 0.45 -21.56
CA PHE A 129 52.84 1.52 -20.58
C PHE A 129 53.80 1.21 -19.44
N ARG A 130 54.79 2.10 -19.32
CA ARG A 130 55.82 2.14 -18.28
C ARG A 130 55.18 2.49 -16.94
N GLY A 131 55.41 1.65 -15.93
CA GLY A 131 54.86 1.80 -14.59
C GLY A 131 55.24 3.14 -13.96
N ARG A 132 54.22 3.89 -13.57
CA ARG A 132 54.32 5.03 -12.66
C ARG A 132 53.64 4.61 -11.36
N SER A 133 54.45 4.24 -10.36
CA SER A 133 53.97 4.03 -8.98
C SER A 133 53.35 5.33 -8.49
N VAL A 134 52.02 5.34 -8.41
CA VAL A 134 51.26 6.32 -7.63
C VAL A 134 51.18 5.74 -6.23
N THR A 135 51.94 6.33 -5.30
CA THR A 135 51.72 6.17 -3.87
C THR A 135 50.34 6.73 -3.55
N PHE A 136 49.34 5.86 -3.51
CA PHE A 136 48.07 6.18 -2.87
C PHE A 136 48.39 6.41 -1.39
N ALA A 137 48.15 7.64 -0.93
CA ALA A 137 48.08 7.93 0.49
C ALA A 137 46.96 7.05 1.05
N GLU A 138 47.36 6.06 1.83
CA GLU A 138 46.49 5.19 2.60
C GLU A 138 45.85 6.05 3.69
N GLU A 139 44.67 6.57 3.38
CA GLU A 139 43.79 7.24 4.32
C GLU A 139 43.41 6.20 5.38
N ALA A 140 43.99 6.35 6.57
CA ALA A 140 43.78 5.44 7.68
C ALA A 140 42.27 5.25 7.93
N PRO A 141 41.78 4.01 8.09
CA PRO A 141 40.36 3.75 8.26
C PRO A 141 39.88 4.40 9.56
N PRO A 142 38.78 5.18 9.54
CA PRO A 142 38.15 5.67 10.76
C PRO A 142 37.70 4.46 11.60
N SER A 143 38.40 4.25 12.72
CA SER A 143 38.35 3.04 13.56
C SER A 143 37.13 2.92 14.47
N THR A 144 36.07 3.68 14.19
CA THR A 144 34.75 3.51 14.77
C THR A 144 33.77 3.84 13.66
N LEU A 145 32.97 2.86 13.21
CA LEU A 145 31.82 3.14 12.35
C LEU A 145 31.07 4.30 13.01
N ASP A 146 30.98 5.44 12.32
CA ASP A 146 30.21 6.58 12.79
C ASP A 146 28.86 6.04 13.29
N SER A 147 28.47 6.40 14.51
CA SER A 147 27.17 6.07 15.12
C SER A 147 25.95 6.46 14.26
N ARG A 148 26.19 7.06 13.10
CA ARG A 148 25.23 7.48 12.08
C ARG A 148 24.64 6.31 11.30
N TYR A 149 25.36 5.20 11.11
CA TYR A 149 24.88 4.08 10.30
C TYR A 149 24.33 2.95 11.19
N PRO A 150 23.29 2.22 10.72
CA PRO A 150 22.79 1.07 11.45
C PRO A 150 23.85 -0.05 11.47
N PRO A 151 23.78 -0.97 12.44
CA PRO A 151 24.64 -2.14 12.45
C PRO A 151 24.45 -2.93 11.14
N PRO A 152 25.54 -3.44 10.53
CA PRO A 152 25.44 -4.20 9.30
C PRO A 152 24.66 -5.51 9.54
N PRO A 153 24.09 -6.13 8.49
CA PRO A 153 23.52 -7.45 8.60
C PRO A 153 24.58 -8.50 8.98
N PRO A 154 24.20 -9.74 9.26
CA PRO A 154 25.15 -10.82 9.46
C PRO A 154 26.05 -11.04 8.25
N ALA A 155 27.33 -11.34 8.46
CA ALA A 155 28.29 -11.52 7.37
C ALA A 155 27.98 -12.74 6.47
N ASN A 156 27.24 -13.73 6.97
CA ASN A 156 26.78 -14.89 6.19
C ASN A 156 25.60 -14.56 5.26
N ASP A 157 24.85 -13.49 5.55
CA ASP A 157 23.79 -12.98 4.68
C ASP A 157 23.81 -11.45 4.65
N PRO A 158 24.78 -10.85 3.93
CA PRO A 158 24.98 -9.40 3.92
C PRO A 158 23.87 -8.65 3.18
N LEU A 159 23.00 -9.35 2.44
CA LEU A 159 21.89 -8.75 1.69
C LEU A 159 20.54 -8.97 2.37
N GLY A 160 20.49 -9.80 3.41
CA GLY A 160 19.32 -10.10 4.20
C GLY A 160 19.00 -9.04 5.26
N PRO A 161 18.03 -9.33 6.14
CA PRO A 161 17.64 -8.45 7.23
C PRO A 161 18.75 -8.36 8.29
N ALA A 162 18.93 -7.16 8.84
CA ALA A 162 19.90 -6.97 9.92
C ALA A 162 19.43 -7.54 11.27
N ALA A 163 18.12 -7.64 11.49
CA ALA A 163 17.56 -8.24 12.70
C ALA A 163 17.86 -9.74 12.74
N GLN A 164 18.34 -10.19 13.90
CA GLN A 164 18.63 -11.60 14.18
C GLN A 164 17.73 -12.09 15.32
N ARG A 165 17.49 -13.41 15.36
CA ARG A 165 16.77 -14.01 16.48
C ARG A 165 17.60 -13.87 17.77
N PRO A 166 16.97 -13.60 18.92
CA PRO A 166 15.53 -13.34 19.11
C PRO A 166 15.14 -11.91 18.64
N TYR A 167 14.05 -11.79 17.90
CA TYR A 167 13.62 -10.49 17.35
C TYR A 167 12.98 -9.55 18.38
N LEU A 168 12.42 -10.12 19.45
CA LEU A 168 11.75 -9.40 20.54
C LEU A 168 12.44 -9.73 21.87
N PRO A 169 12.45 -8.81 22.85
CA PRO A 169 11.78 -7.50 22.85
C PRO A 169 12.44 -6.49 21.91
N ALA A 170 11.64 -5.59 21.34
CA ALA A 170 12.13 -4.53 20.46
C ALA A 170 11.48 -3.19 20.81
N THR A 171 12.24 -2.12 20.60
CA THR A 171 11.84 -0.74 20.87
C THR A 171 11.98 0.08 19.59
N SER A 172 11.06 1.03 19.38
CA SER A 172 11.12 1.98 18.26
C SER A 172 12.32 2.91 18.43
N ASP A 173 12.76 3.53 17.33
CA ASP A 173 13.95 4.39 17.34
C ASP A 173 13.80 5.61 18.28
N ASP A 174 12.57 6.10 18.45
CA ASP A 174 12.17 7.17 19.35
C ASP A 174 11.77 6.68 20.76
N GLY A 175 11.85 5.38 21.03
CA GLY A 175 11.64 4.80 22.37
C GLY A 175 10.18 4.72 22.82
N LYS A 176 9.23 5.17 22.00
CA LYS A 176 7.82 5.30 22.38
C LYS A 176 7.05 4.00 22.31
N ILE A 177 7.38 3.16 21.33
CA ILE A 177 6.69 1.90 21.09
C ILE A 177 7.64 0.77 21.48
N VAL A 178 7.21 -0.06 22.43
CA VAL A 178 7.96 -1.23 22.89
C VAL A 178 7.09 -2.46 22.68
N ILE A 179 7.60 -3.41 21.91
CA ILE A 179 6.97 -4.72 21.71
C ILE A 179 7.72 -5.72 22.58
N GLN A 180 7.03 -6.27 23.57
CA GLN A 180 7.64 -7.20 24.53
C GLN A 180 7.59 -8.64 24.03
N TYR A 181 6.50 -9.04 23.38
CA TYR A 181 6.28 -10.42 22.94
C TYR A 181 5.39 -10.46 21.69
N SER A 182 5.47 -11.57 20.96
CA SER A 182 4.56 -11.87 19.84
C SER A 182 3.45 -12.80 20.32
N CYS A 183 2.23 -12.53 19.89
CA CYS A 183 1.06 -13.37 20.17
C CYS A 183 0.84 -14.46 19.12
N ARG A 184 1.70 -14.55 18.11
CA ARG A 184 1.57 -15.52 17.01
C ARG A 184 2.03 -16.91 17.45
N SER A 185 1.33 -17.93 16.97
CA SER A 185 1.80 -19.31 17.07
C SER A 185 3.13 -19.44 16.35
N GLY A 186 4.14 -20.02 17.00
CA GLY A 186 5.49 -20.14 16.43
C GLY A 186 6.50 -19.12 16.97
N GLY A 187 6.05 -18.13 17.75
CA GLY A 187 6.90 -17.13 18.38
C GLY A 187 7.08 -15.87 17.52
N PRO A 188 8.10 -15.04 17.81
CA PRO A 188 8.32 -13.80 17.09
C PRO A 188 8.80 -14.06 15.66
N TYR A 189 8.16 -13.40 14.71
CA TYR A 189 8.55 -13.35 13.29
C TYR A 189 9.20 -12.01 12.96
N LEU A 190 9.87 -11.93 11.81
CA LEU A 190 10.56 -10.72 11.39
C LEU A 190 9.59 -9.55 11.15
N TYR A 191 8.40 -9.85 10.62
CA TYR A 191 7.35 -8.86 10.37
C TYR A 191 6.66 -8.36 11.65
N ASP A 192 6.88 -8.98 12.82
CA ASP A 192 6.41 -8.41 14.09
C ASP A 192 7.11 -7.08 14.41
N LEU A 193 8.29 -6.82 13.82
CA LEU A 193 9.00 -5.54 13.95
C LEU A 193 8.25 -4.37 13.31
N LEU A 194 7.29 -4.61 12.42
CA LEU A 194 6.43 -3.57 11.85
C LEU A 194 5.51 -2.92 12.90
N GLY A 195 5.26 -3.60 14.03
CA GLY A 195 4.54 -3.00 15.15
C GLY A 195 5.29 -1.83 15.81
N LEU A 196 6.57 -1.63 15.50
CA LEU A 196 7.35 -0.50 16.01
C LEU A 196 7.06 0.81 15.28
N LEU A 197 6.41 0.74 14.11
CA LEU A 197 6.04 1.94 13.37
C LEU A 197 4.72 2.49 13.91
N PRO A 198 4.60 3.81 14.08
CA PRO A 198 3.37 4.43 14.56
C PRO A 198 2.24 4.27 13.54
N LEU A 199 1.02 4.11 14.04
CA LEU A 199 -0.20 4.09 13.23
C LEU A 199 -1.01 5.39 13.35
N ASP A 200 -0.51 6.36 14.11
CA ASP A 200 -1.20 7.61 14.43
C ASP A 200 -1.56 8.41 13.15
N GLU A 201 -0.72 8.34 12.12
CA GLU A 201 -0.93 9.03 10.84
C GLU A 201 -2.17 8.54 10.07
N PHE A 202 -2.62 7.32 10.33
CA PHE A 202 -3.79 6.73 9.69
C PHE A 202 -5.09 7.07 10.43
N GLY A 203 -5.02 7.50 11.69
CA GLY A 203 -6.17 7.82 12.52
C GLY A 203 -7.22 6.70 12.51
N VAL A 204 -8.43 7.01 12.03
CA VAL A 204 -9.56 6.06 11.94
C VAL A 204 -9.32 4.96 10.90
N LEU A 205 -8.30 5.07 10.04
CA LEU A 205 -7.96 4.04 9.05
C LEU A 205 -6.89 3.06 9.55
N SER A 206 -6.39 3.21 10.77
CA SER A 206 -5.38 2.32 11.34
C SER A 206 -5.81 0.84 11.39
N TRP A 207 -7.10 0.56 11.64
CA TRP A 207 -7.63 -0.81 11.61
C TRP A 207 -7.56 -1.44 10.21
N LEU A 208 -7.79 -0.66 9.15
CA LEU A 208 -7.71 -1.14 7.77
C LEU A 208 -6.27 -1.51 7.40
N VAL A 209 -5.29 -0.76 7.91
CA VAL A 209 -3.87 -1.12 7.76
C VAL A 209 -3.59 -2.46 8.41
N LEU A 210 -3.99 -2.62 9.68
CA LEU A 210 -3.75 -3.84 10.43
C LEU A 210 -4.42 -5.07 9.80
N ASP A 211 -5.63 -4.91 9.26
CA ASP A 211 -6.37 -5.97 8.57
C ASP A 211 -5.63 -6.44 7.30
N ARG A 212 -5.16 -5.50 6.47
CA ARG A 212 -4.37 -5.81 5.27
C ARG A 212 -3.03 -6.45 5.58
N GLU A 213 -2.40 -6.04 6.67
CA GLU A 213 -1.18 -6.68 7.13
C GLU A 213 -1.41 -8.09 7.62
N ALA A 214 -2.47 -8.33 8.40
CA ALA A 214 -2.86 -9.66 8.84
C ALA A 214 -3.07 -10.60 7.64
N GLU A 215 -3.78 -10.15 6.61
CA GLU A 215 -3.99 -10.87 5.35
C GLU A 215 -2.65 -11.24 4.67
N ILE A 216 -1.69 -10.32 4.61
CA ILE A 216 -0.35 -10.59 4.06
C ILE A 216 0.41 -11.62 4.91
N PHE A 217 0.29 -11.56 6.23
CA PHE A 217 1.03 -12.43 7.13
C PHE A 217 0.55 -13.87 7.14
N GLU A 218 -0.73 -14.09 6.83
CA GLU A 218 -1.36 -15.42 6.71
C GLU A 218 -0.85 -16.21 5.49
N ASN A 219 -0.22 -15.55 4.51
CA ASN A 219 0.28 -16.23 3.32
C ASN A 219 1.57 -17.02 3.59
N GLU A 220 1.49 -18.34 3.73
CA GLU A 220 2.65 -19.21 4.04
C GLU A 220 3.68 -19.31 2.89
N ASP A 221 3.27 -19.02 1.66
CA ASP A 221 4.12 -19.15 0.47
C ASP A 221 5.11 -18.00 0.29
N ILE A 222 5.00 -16.95 1.11
CA ILE A 222 5.82 -15.73 1.03
C ILE A 222 6.78 -15.70 2.23
N SER A 223 8.06 -15.45 1.96
CA SER A 223 9.06 -15.29 3.02
C SER A 223 8.77 -14.07 3.90
N ASP A 224 9.25 -14.10 5.15
CA ASP A 224 8.98 -13.03 6.10
C ASP A 224 9.52 -11.67 5.62
N GLU A 225 10.69 -11.63 4.98
CA GLU A 225 11.30 -10.41 4.44
C GLU A 225 10.41 -9.78 3.37
N TRP A 226 9.78 -10.61 2.54
CA TRP A 226 8.89 -10.15 1.48
C TRP A 226 7.57 -9.67 2.08
N LYS A 227 7.02 -10.36 3.08
CA LYS A 227 5.86 -9.89 3.84
C LYS A 227 6.11 -8.52 4.43
N VAL A 228 7.30 -8.27 5.01
CA VAL A 228 7.70 -6.95 5.50
C VAL A 228 7.62 -5.91 4.39
N MET A 229 8.23 -6.18 3.23
CA MET A 229 8.20 -5.23 2.10
C MET A 229 6.77 -4.94 1.61
N HIS A 230 5.93 -5.98 1.49
CA HIS A 230 4.54 -5.85 1.06
C HIS A 230 3.72 -5.00 2.04
N ALA A 231 3.80 -5.31 3.33
CA ALA A 231 3.09 -4.57 4.38
C ALA A 231 3.55 -3.11 4.48
N LEU A 232 4.87 -2.89 4.45
CA LEU A 232 5.48 -1.56 4.52
C LEU A 232 5.07 -0.69 3.32
N TRP A 233 5.08 -1.26 2.11
CA TRP A 233 4.56 -0.58 0.93
C TRP A 233 3.08 -0.28 1.05
N GLY A 234 2.28 -1.25 1.49
CA GLY A 234 0.83 -1.12 1.70
C GLY A 234 0.49 0.05 2.62
N ARG A 235 1.19 0.16 3.75
CA ARG A 235 1.12 1.32 4.66
C ARG A 235 1.38 2.63 3.94
N TRP A 236 2.54 2.75 3.29
CA TRP A 236 2.97 4.01 2.69
C TRP A 236 2.08 4.44 1.52
N ILE A 237 1.73 3.51 0.62
CA ILE A 237 0.96 3.84 -0.59
C ILE A 237 -0.46 4.28 -0.26
N MET A 238 -1.04 3.82 0.85
CA MET A 238 -2.40 4.21 1.25
C MET A 238 -2.53 5.73 1.42
N MET A 239 -1.53 6.39 2.00
CA MET A 239 -1.52 7.85 2.19
C MET A 239 -0.84 8.60 1.05
N ASN A 240 0.13 7.96 0.36
CA ASN A 240 0.99 8.63 -0.62
C ASN A 240 0.66 8.30 -2.09
N ARG A 241 -0.45 7.59 -2.38
CA ARG A 241 -0.82 7.18 -3.74
C ARG A 241 -0.79 8.31 -4.77
N ARG A 242 -1.32 9.49 -4.42
CA ARG A 242 -1.34 10.65 -5.33
C ARG A 242 0.06 11.13 -5.68
N ARG A 243 0.96 11.19 -4.69
CA ARG A 243 2.36 11.60 -4.88
C ARG A 243 3.11 10.59 -5.72
N PHE A 244 2.90 9.29 -5.47
CA PHE A 244 3.48 8.21 -6.26
C PHE A 244 3.08 8.26 -7.74
N ILE A 245 1.80 8.49 -8.04
CA ILE A 245 1.31 8.53 -9.44
C ILE A 245 1.82 9.76 -10.20
N GLN A 246 2.11 10.87 -9.52
CA GLN A 246 2.66 12.07 -10.16
C GLN A 246 4.07 11.84 -10.70
N ASP A 247 4.91 11.16 -9.92
CA ASP A 247 6.26 10.76 -10.32
C ASP A 247 6.65 9.48 -9.56
N TYR A 248 6.69 8.36 -10.27
CA TYR A 248 6.94 7.05 -9.68
C TYR A 248 8.34 6.94 -9.06
N LEU A 249 9.35 7.57 -9.67
CA LEU A 249 10.72 7.52 -9.17
C LEU A 249 10.83 8.33 -7.88
N VAL A 250 10.33 9.57 -7.89
CA VAL A 250 10.34 10.44 -6.71
C VAL A 250 9.52 9.82 -5.58
N GLY A 251 8.35 9.25 -5.88
CA GLY A 251 7.54 8.54 -4.89
C GLY A 251 8.25 7.32 -4.30
N THR A 252 8.96 6.54 -5.12
CA THR A 252 9.72 5.39 -4.62
C THR A 252 10.90 5.82 -3.75
N ILE A 253 11.58 6.92 -4.10
CA ILE A 253 12.63 7.50 -3.26
C ILE A 253 12.04 7.98 -1.93
N ASP A 254 10.90 8.67 -1.93
CA ASP A 254 10.20 9.12 -0.71
C ASP A 254 9.79 7.94 0.19
N PHE A 255 9.32 6.83 -0.40
CA PHE A 255 9.06 5.59 0.33
C PHE A 255 10.31 5.06 1.04
N VAL A 256 11.43 4.93 0.30
CA VAL A 256 12.71 4.48 0.86
C VAL A 256 13.21 5.48 1.92
N ASP A 257 13.05 6.78 1.68
CA ASP A 257 13.51 7.81 2.61
C ASP A 257 12.86 7.71 3.98
N GLN A 258 11.56 7.39 4.01
CA GLN A 258 10.79 7.25 5.24
C GLN A 258 11.05 5.92 5.95
N HIS A 259 11.32 4.85 5.20
CA HIS A 259 11.31 3.49 5.73
C HIS A 259 12.63 2.73 5.67
N TRP A 260 13.72 3.34 5.20
CA TRP A 260 15.01 2.65 5.01
C TRP A 260 15.51 1.92 6.26
N MET A 261 15.28 2.44 7.48
CA MET A 261 15.67 1.77 8.72
C MET A 261 14.90 0.47 8.94
N MET A 262 13.59 0.48 8.68
CA MET A 262 12.76 -0.73 8.80
C MET A 262 13.07 -1.73 7.69
N ILE A 263 13.31 -1.25 6.46
CA ILE A 263 13.77 -2.08 5.35
C ILE A 263 15.09 -2.76 5.74
N HIS A 264 16.08 -2.01 6.21
CA HIS A 264 17.37 -2.55 6.65
C HIS A 264 17.23 -3.57 7.77
N LYS A 265 16.44 -3.24 8.79
CA LYS A 265 16.25 -4.07 9.98
C LYS A 265 15.52 -5.37 9.67
N ALA A 266 14.42 -5.31 8.91
CA ALA A 266 13.44 -6.39 8.84
C ALA A 266 13.19 -6.97 7.44
N ALA A 267 13.67 -6.36 6.36
CA ALA A 267 13.50 -6.91 5.01
C ALA A 267 14.84 -7.24 4.33
N GLY A 268 15.84 -6.39 4.54
CA GLY A 268 17.12 -6.46 3.86
C GLY A 268 17.09 -5.87 2.44
N TRP A 269 18.29 -5.75 1.89
CA TRP A 269 18.51 -5.22 0.55
C TRP A 269 17.92 -6.13 -0.54
N SER A 270 17.99 -7.46 -0.35
CA SER A 270 17.50 -8.45 -1.31
C SER A 270 15.99 -8.30 -1.56
N ALA A 271 15.20 -8.18 -0.48
CA ALA A 271 13.77 -7.98 -0.56
C ALA A 271 13.40 -6.64 -1.21
N LEU A 272 14.12 -5.55 -0.88
CA LEU A 272 13.95 -4.26 -1.55
C LEU A 272 14.21 -4.36 -3.06
N ARG A 273 15.30 -5.00 -3.47
CA ARG A 273 15.59 -5.20 -4.90
C ARG A 273 14.49 -5.95 -5.60
N TYR A 274 14.00 -7.06 -5.04
CA TYR A 274 12.90 -7.82 -5.62
C TYR A 274 11.64 -6.95 -5.77
N TRP A 275 11.30 -6.19 -4.73
CA TRP A 275 10.19 -5.24 -4.75
C TRP A 275 10.31 -4.22 -5.91
N LEU A 276 11.48 -3.63 -6.10
CA LEU A 276 11.73 -2.68 -7.19
C LEU A 276 11.64 -3.33 -8.58
N MET A 277 12.08 -4.58 -8.72
CA MET A 277 11.91 -5.33 -9.97
C MET A 277 10.44 -5.58 -10.29
N MET A 278 9.60 -5.79 -9.27
CA MET A 278 8.14 -5.89 -9.42
C MET A 278 7.53 -4.57 -9.91
N LEU A 279 7.95 -3.43 -9.35
CA LEU A 279 7.52 -2.11 -9.83
C LEU A 279 7.93 -1.87 -11.29
N MET A 280 9.13 -2.32 -11.68
CA MET A 280 9.59 -2.27 -13.07
C MET A 280 8.77 -3.18 -13.99
N ALA A 281 8.47 -4.42 -13.57
CA ALA A 281 7.65 -5.35 -14.34
C ALA A 281 6.23 -4.80 -14.61
N ASN A 282 5.68 -4.06 -13.64
CA ASN A 282 4.40 -3.37 -13.76
C ASN A 282 4.50 -1.98 -14.45
N ARG A 283 5.66 -1.65 -15.04
CA ARG A 283 5.92 -0.39 -15.76
C ARG A 283 5.78 0.89 -14.92
N TYR A 284 5.87 0.79 -13.60
CA TYR A 284 5.96 1.96 -12.73
C TYR A 284 7.37 2.55 -12.70
N LEU A 285 8.41 1.71 -12.83
CA LEU A 285 9.80 2.15 -12.88
C LEU A 285 10.51 1.69 -14.15
N GLN A 286 11.49 2.48 -14.57
CA GLN A 286 12.49 2.06 -15.56
C GLN A 286 13.68 1.41 -14.86
N ALA A 287 14.49 0.64 -15.60
CA ALA A 287 15.71 0.02 -15.07
C ALA A 287 16.70 1.04 -14.48
N SER A 288 16.81 2.22 -15.09
CA SER A 288 17.59 3.35 -14.56
C SER A 288 17.06 3.84 -13.22
N GLY A 289 15.74 3.93 -13.07
CA GLY A 289 15.08 4.29 -11.81
C GLY A 289 15.33 3.27 -10.70
N VAL A 290 15.26 1.97 -11.02
CA VAL A 290 15.60 0.90 -10.06
C VAL A 290 17.05 1.04 -9.57
N ALA A 291 18.01 1.23 -10.48
CA ALA A 291 19.41 1.43 -10.12
C ALA A 291 19.62 2.68 -9.25
N GLN A 292 18.90 3.77 -9.55
CA GLN A 292 18.96 4.99 -8.77
C GLN A 292 18.43 4.81 -7.34
N VAL A 293 17.29 4.12 -7.17
CA VAL A 293 16.72 3.85 -5.84
C VAL A 293 17.62 2.94 -5.02
N LEU A 294 18.20 1.88 -5.63
CA LEU A 294 19.13 0.98 -4.94
C LEU A 294 20.39 1.72 -4.47
N LYS A 295 20.98 2.55 -5.35
CA LYS A 295 22.13 3.38 -5.00
C LYS A 295 21.80 4.33 -3.85
N HIS A 296 20.63 4.96 -3.88
CA HIS A 296 20.16 5.86 -2.82
C HIS A 296 20.02 5.12 -1.47
N TYR A 297 19.48 3.91 -1.48
CA TYR A 297 19.38 3.06 -0.29
C TYR A 297 20.77 2.65 0.26
N GLU A 298 21.70 2.27 -0.61
CA GLU A 298 23.08 1.90 -0.24
C GLU A 298 23.84 3.08 0.39
N GLU A 299 23.62 4.29 -0.12
CA GLU A 299 24.17 5.52 0.45
C GLU A 299 23.61 5.80 1.86
N LYS A 300 22.31 5.62 2.06
CA LYS A 300 21.67 5.78 3.39
C LYS A 300 22.16 4.80 4.43
N THR A 301 22.30 3.54 4.05
CA THR A 301 22.71 2.45 4.94
C THR A 301 24.22 2.42 5.17
N GLY A 302 24.99 3.17 4.36
CA GLY A 302 26.45 3.18 4.44
C GLY A 302 27.06 1.83 4.06
N MET A 303 26.43 1.08 3.15
CA MET A 303 26.82 -0.29 2.77
C MET A 303 28.29 -0.42 2.37
N LYS A 304 28.86 0.62 1.76
CA LYS A 304 30.29 0.69 1.41
C LYS A 304 31.25 0.59 2.61
N TYR A 305 30.77 0.77 3.84
CA TYR A 305 31.57 0.73 5.06
C TYR A 305 31.39 -0.55 5.88
N TRP A 306 30.47 -1.42 5.48
CA TRP A 306 30.21 -2.65 6.20
C TRP A 306 31.45 -3.57 6.16
N TYR A 307 31.75 -4.19 7.31
CA TYR A 307 32.82 -5.18 7.52
C TYR A 307 34.26 -4.75 7.23
N LYS A 308 34.52 -3.49 6.84
CA LYS A 308 35.88 -3.00 6.54
C LYS A 308 36.83 -2.97 7.74
N ASN A 309 36.31 -3.04 8.97
CA ASN A 309 37.10 -2.97 10.20
C ASN A 309 37.51 -4.36 10.76
N HIS A 310 37.29 -5.44 10.01
CA HIS A 310 37.59 -6.82 10.44
C HIS A 310 38.70 -7.52 9.65
N LEU A 311 39.40 -6.80 8.76
CA LEU A 311 40.57 -7.26 8.01
C LEU A 311 41.80 -6.47 8.47
#